data_AF-A0A7K2KRJ8-F1
#
_entry.id   AF-A0A7K2KRJ8-F1
#
_cell.length_a   1.000
_cell.length_b   1.000
_cell.length_c   1.000
_cell.angle_alpha   90.00
_cell.angle_beta   90.00
_cell.angle_gamma   90.00
#
_symmetry.space_group_name_H-M   'P 1'
#
loop_
_entity.id
_entity.type
_entity.pdbx_description
1 polymer ?
#
loop_
_entity_poly.entity_id
_entity_poly.type
_entity_poly.pdbx_seq_one_letter_code
_entity_poly.pdbx_strand_id
1 'polypeptide(L)'
;MTVSFGWGPVEARVLGPSAACVVVVDVLSFTTAVGVAVEAGTAVHPYRWRDATAAAHARSLGATLAVGRREATPGHPWTLSPAALRAAPAPARLVLPS
;
A
#
# COMPACT_ATOMS: atom_id res chain seq x y z
N MET A 1 4.70 -13.28 -26.87
CA MET A 1 4.75 -12.74 -25.50
C MET A 1 3.72 -13.52 -24.69
N THR A 2 4.13 -14.20 -23.62
CA THR A 2 3.24 -15.05 -22.81
C THR A 2 2.77 -14.30 -21.58
N VAL A 3 1.53 -14.57 -21.15
CA VAL A 3 0.98 -14.05 -19.89
C VAL A 3 0.71 -15.25 -18.99
N SER A 4 1.18 -15.17 -17.75
CA SER A 4 0.99 -16.20 -16.74
C SER A 4 0.35 -15.58 -15.50
N PHE A 5 -0.52 -16.33 -14.85
CA PHE A 5 -1.19 -15.92 -13.63
C PHE A 5 -0.70 -16.79 -12.48
N GLY A 6 -0.60 -16.17 -11.31
CA GLY A 6 -0.35 -16.89 -10.08
C GLY A 6 -0.86 -16.16 -8.85
N TRP A 7 -1.05 -16.92 -7.78
CA TRP A 7 -1.67 -16.52 -6.53
C TRP A 7 -0.68 -16.56 -5.39
N GLY A 8 -0.60 -15.42 -4.69
CA GLY A 8 0.17 -15.29 -3.47
C GLY A 8 1.69 -15.35 -3.67
N PRO A 9 2.44 -15.31 -2.55
CA PRO A 9 3.89 -15.14 -2.58
C PRO A 9 4.64 -16.38 -3.07
N VAL A 10 4.02 -17.55 -3.05
CA VAL A 10 4.65 -18.79 -3.54
C VAL A 10 4.79 -18.73 -5.06
N GLU A 11 3.69 -18.47 -5.78
CA GLU A 11 3.74 -18.40 -7.25
C GLU A 11 4.47 -17.14 -7.73
N ALA A 12 4.40 -16.03 -6.98
CA ALA A 12 5.23 -14.86 -7.27
C ALA A 12 6.74 -15.19 -7.29
N ARG A 13 7.22 -16.07 -6.40
CA ARG A 13 8.63 -16.52 -6.37
C ARG A 13 8.98 -17.45 -7.54
N VAL A 14 8.01 -18.19 -8.07
CA VAL A 14 8.21 -19.08 -9.23
C VAL A 14 8.21 -18.29 -10.53
N LEU A 15 7.25 -17.38 -10.70
CA LEU A 15 7.05 -16.63 -11.94
C LEU A 15 8.03 -15.46 -12.09
N GLY A 16 8.39 -14.80 -10.99
CA GLY A 16 9.21 -13.59 -10.97
C GLY A 16 10.55 -13.70 -11.71
N PRO A 17 11.39 -14.71 -11.46
CA PRO A 17 12.72 -14.82 -12.06
C PRO A 17 12.73 -14.86 -13.60
N SER A 18 11.69 -15.41 -14.22
CA SER A 18 11.56 -15.52 -15.68
C SER A 18 10.72 -14.42 -16.32
N ALA A 19 10.04 -13.60 -15.52
CA ALA A 19 9.12 -12.60 -16.02
C ALA A 19 9.85 -11.30 -16.40
N ALA A 20 9.56 -10.75 -17.58
CA ALA A 20 10.03 -9.41 -17.95
C ALA A 20 9.38 -8.31 -17.08
N CYS A 21 8.18 -8.56 -16.56
CA CYS A 21 7.44 -7.68 -15.66
C CYS A 21 6.52 -8.52 -14.78
N VAL A 22 6.42 -8.15 -13.50
CA VAL A 22 5.47 -8.75 -12.56
C VAL A 22 4.45 -7.69 -12.15
N VAL A 23 3.17 -8.01 -12.32
CA VAL A 23 2.07 -7.15 -11.90
C VAL A 23 1.41 -7.78 -10.67
N VAL A 24 1.46 -7.08 -9.54
CA VAL A 24 0.73 -7.47 -8.34
C VAL A 24 -0.70 -6.93 -8.46
N VAL A 25 -1.69 -7.79 -8.18
CA VAL A 25 -3.11 -7.43 -8.19
C VAL A 25 -3.71 -7.82 -6.83
N ASP A 26 -4.15 -6.82 -6.08
CA ASP A 26 -4.95 -6.98 -4.85
C ASP A 26 -6.05 -5.91 -4.86
N VAL A 27 -7.19 -6.29 -5.43
CA VAL A 27 -8.32 -5.39 -5.69
C VAL A 27 -8.97 -4.91 -4.40
N LEU A 28 -8.97 -5.71 -3.33
CA LEU A 28 -9.70 -5.47 -2.08
C LEU A 28 -8.75 -5.58 -0.88
N SER A 29 -7.83 -4.62 -0.68
CA SER A 29 -7.86 -3.28 -1.31
C SER A 29 -6.50 -2.68 -1.64
N PHE A 30 -5.42 -3.44 -1.47
CA PHE A 30 -4.08 -2.85 -1.43
C PHE A 30 -3.68 -2.16 -2.73
N THR A 31 -3.76 -2.82 -3.90
CA THR A 31 -3.31 -2.19 -5.15
C THR A 31 -4.25 -1.08 -5.59
N THR A 32 -5.54 -1.16 -5.25
CA THR A 32 -6.49 -0.07 -5.45
C THR A 32 -6.12 1.17 -4.60
N ALA A 33 -5.75 0.96 -3.33
CA ALA A 33 -5.32 2.03 -2.42
C ALA A 33 -4.01 2.69 -2.89
N VAL A 34 -3.04 1.88 -3.37
CA VAL A 34 -1.80 2.37 -3.97
C VAL A 34 -2.11 3.26 -5.17
N GLY A 35 -2.97 2.81 -6.09
CA GLY A 35 -3.37 3.59 -7.27
C GLY A 35 -3.93 4.96 -6.90
N VAL A 36 -4.93 4.98 -5.99
CA VAL A 36 -5.54 6.24 -5.52
C VAL A 36 -4.51 7.18 -4.89
N ALA A 37 -3.60 6.67 -4.05
CA ALA A 37 -2.60 7.51 -3.39
C ALA A 37 -1.59 8.09 -4.39
N VAL A 38 -1.07 7.25 -5.32
CA VAL A 38 -0.08 7.67 -6.32
C VAL A 38 -0.67 8.67 -7.31
N GLU A 39 -1.92 8.46 -7.76
CA GLU A 39 -2.65 9.44 -8.59
C GLU A 39 -2.78 10.81 -7.91
N ALA A 40 -2.84 10.83 -6.58
CA ALA A 40 -2.86 12.06 -5.78
C ALA A 40 -1.45 12.63 -5.48
N GLY A 41 -0.39 12.06 -6.05
CA GLY A 41 1.00 12.51 -5.87
C GLY A 41 1.69 11.96 -4.61
N THR A 42 1.11 10.96 -3.94
CA THR A 42 1.69 10.34 -2.75
C THR A 42 2.74 9.29 -3.12
N ALA A 43 3.94 9.37 -2.55
CA ALA A 43 4.89 8.26 -2.59
C ALA A 43 4.50 7.17 -1.57
N VAL A 44 4.16 5.98 -2.05
CA VAL A 44 3.68 4.88 -1.20
C VAL A 44 4.83 3.93 -0.82
N HIS A 45 4.96 3.67 0.48
CA HIS A 45 5.87 2.71 1.07
C HIS A 45 5.06 1.53 1.62
N PRO A 46 4.99 0.39 0.89
CA PRO A 46 4.30 -0.80 1.39
C PRO A 46 4.97 -1.32 2.66
N TYR A 47 4.16 -1.78 3.61
CA TYR A 47 4.66 -2.37 4.85
C TYR A 47 3.86 -3.61 5.24
N ARG A 48 4.52 -4.65 5.71
CA ARG A 48 3.90 -5.97 5.87
C ARG A 48 2.93 -6.08 7.05
N TRP A 49 3.16 -5.35 8.15
CA TRP A 49 2.38 -5.53 9.37
C TRP A 49 2.00 -4.20 9.98
N ARG A 50 0.76 -4.07 10.46
CA ARG A 50 0.36 -2.94 11.29
C ARG A 50 0.75 -3.23 12.74
N ASP A 51 2.04 -3.13 13.03
CA ASP A 51 2.60 -3.28 14.37
C ASP A 51 3.36 -2.01 14.80
N ALA A 52 3.94 -2.04 16.00
CA ALA A 52 4.69 -0.91 16.54
C ALA A 52 5.91 -0.51 15.66
N THR A 53 6.43 -1.44 14.85
CA THR A 53 7.57 -1.20 13.97
C THR A 53 7.20 -0.34 12.77
N ALA A 54 5.95 -0.40 12.30
CA ALA A 54 5.44 0.45 11.22
C ALA A 54 5.51 1.94 11.58
N ALA A 55 5.22 2.30 12.84
CA ALA A 55 5.30 3.68 13.32
C ALA A 55 6.75 4.19 13.38
N ALA A 56 7.68 3.34 13.81
CA ALA A 56 9.10 3.66 13.79
C ALA A 56 9.61 3.84 12.35
N HIS A 57 9.19 2.96 11.43
CA HIS A 57 9.53 3.04 10.03
C HIS A 57 9.01 4.33 9.37
N ALA A 58 7.73 4.67 9.60
CA ALA A 58 7.14 5.91 9.10
C ALA A 58 7.88 7.15 9.60
N ARG A 59 8.25 7.19 10.89
CA ARG A 59 9.09 8.26 11.45
C ARG A 59 10.45 8.34 10.76
N SER A 60 11.13 7.21 10.54
CA SER A 60 12.44 7.17 9.88
C SER A 60 12.41 7.73 8.45
N LEU A 61 11.25 7.61 7.77
CA LEU A 61 11.05 8.13 6.42
C LEU A 61 10.47 9.54 6.39
N GLY A 62 10.07 10.11 7.53
CA GLY A 62 9.25 11.32 7.57
C GLY A 62 7.95 11.17 6.78
N ALA A 63 7.30 10.00 6.93
CA ALA A 63 6.10 9.61 6.21
C ALA A 63 4.89 9.53 7.15
N THR A 64 3.71 9.75 6.59
CA THR A 64 2.43 9.48 7.26
C THR A 64 2.21 7.97 7.33
N LEU A 65 1.69 7.45 8.45
CA LEU A 65 1.35 6.03 8.59
C LEU A 65 -0.15 5.81 8.38
N ALA A 66 -0.55 4.92 7.48
CA ALA A 66 -1.94 4.49 7.38
C ALA A 66 -2.35 3.60 8.57
N VAL A 67 -3.48 3.91 9.20
CA VAL A 67 -4.01 3.21 10.38
C VAL A 67 -5.22 2.33 10.03
N GLY A 68 -5.72 1.57 10.99
CA GLY A 68 -6.95 0.82 10.81
C GLY A 68 -8.17 1.71 10.69
N ARG A 69 -9.20 1.23 9.99
CA ARG A 69 -10.45 2.00 9.80
C ARG A 69 -11.10 2.43 11.11
N ARG A 70 -10.93 1.65 12.18
CA ARG A 70 -11.45 1.96 13.53
C ARG A 70 -10.58 2.95 14.31
N GLU A 71 -9.33 3.13 13.90
CA GLU A 71 -8.36 4.04 14.52
C GLU A 71 -8.32 5.40 13.79
N ALA A 72 -8.91 5.47 12.60
CA ALA A 72 -8.96 6.68 11.80
C ALA A 72 -9.76 7.78 12.52
N THR A 73 -9.22 8.99 12.50
CA THR A 73 -9.86 10.19 13.05
C THR A 73 -9.82 11.32 12.01
N PRO A 74 -10.57 12.42 12.19
CA PRO A 74 -10.46 13.57 11.29
C PRO A 74 -9.03 14.13 11.17
N GLY A 75 -8.22 14.06 12.25
CA GLY A 75 -6.82 14.51 12.23
C GLY A 75 -5.84 13.48 11.67
N HIS A 76 -6.26 12.21 11.52
CA HIS A 76 -5.43 11.14 10.98
C HIS A 76 -6.29 10.16 10.15
N PRO A 77 -6.77 10.59 8.97
CA PRO A 77 -7.80 9.86 8.20
C PRO A 77 -7.24 8.75 7.29
N TRP A 78 -5.91 8.61 7.16
CA TRP A 78 -5.30 7.69 6.20
C TRP A 78 -5.44 6.23 6.64
N THR A 79 -6.05 5.42 5.78
CA THR A 79 -6.25 3.98 6.00
C THR A 79 -6.01 3.21 4.70
N LEU A 80 -6.11 1.88 4.73
CA LEU A 80 -6.09 1.05 3.52
C LEU A 80 -7.35 1.24 2.64
N SER A 81 -8.37 1.98 3.08
CA SER A 81 -9.58 2.24 2.28
C SER A 81 -9.29 3.22 1.14
N PRO A 82 -9.49 2.84 -0.13
CA PRO A 82 -9.31 3.76 -1.26
C PRO A 82 -10.22 5.01 -1.15
N ALA A 83 -11.43 4.84 -0.63
CA ALA A 83 -12.35 5.96 -0.41
C ALA A 83 -11.83 6.94 0.66
N ALA A 84 -11.21 6.43 1.74
CA ALA A 84 -10.62 7.28 2.76
C ALA A 84 -9.40 8.04 2.23
N LEU A 85 -8.53 7.37 1.47
CA LEU A 85 -7.36 8.01 0.86
C LEU A 85 -7.75 9.07 -0.16
N ARG A 86 -8.81 8.85 -0.93
CA ARG A 86 -9.33 9.84 -1.87
C ARG A 86 -9.91 11.10 -1.19
N ALA A 87 -10.50 10.93 -0.01
CA ALA A 87 -11.12 12.04 0.73
C ALA A 87 -10.12 12.78 1.64
N ALA A 88 -9.01 12.14 2.02
CA ALA A 88 -7.98 12.71 2.88
C ALA A 88 -7.05 13.66 2.11
N PRO A 89 -6.41 14.63 2.79
CA PRO A 89 -5.28 15.36 2.22
C PRO A 89 -4.18 14.38 1.78
N ALA A 90 -3.65 14.54 0.56
CA ALA A 90 -2.60 13.67 0.04
C ALA A 90 -1.28 13.93 0.79
N PRO A 91 -0.75 12.96 1.54
CA PRO A 91 0.55 13.12 2.18
C PRO A 91 1.66 12.96 1.12
N ALA A 92 2.80 13.62 1.29
CA ALA A 92 3.92 13.46 0.36
C ALA A 92 4.45 12.01 0.35
N ARG A 93 4.50 11.36 1.53
CA ARG A 93 4.92 9.98 1.72
C ARG A 93 3.94 9.25 2.64
N LEU A 94 3.53 8.05 2.26
CA LEU A 94 2.58 7.21 3.02
C LEU A 94 3.17 5.82 3.24
N VAL A 95 3.36 5.42 4.48
CA VAL A 95 3.54 4.01 4.85
C VAL A 95 2.16 3.34 4.87
N LEU A 96 1.99 2.29 4.07
CA LEU A 96 0.71 1.61 3.88
C LEU A 96 0.81 0.14 4.33
N PRO A 97 0.41 -0.18 5.57
CA PRO A 97 0.37 -1.56 6.05
C PRO A 97 -0.75 -2.38 5.38
N SER A 98 -0.44 -3.56 4.86
CA SER A 98 -1.39 -4.52 4.27
C SER A 98 -0.96 -5.97 4.41
#